data_AF-A0A917YK44-F1
#
_entry.id   AF-A0A917YK44-F1
#
_cell.length_a   1.000
_cell.length_b   1.000
_cell.length_c   1.000
_cell.angle_alpha   90.00
_cell.angle_beta   90.00
_cell.angle_gamma   90.00
#
_symmetry.space_group_name_H-M   'P 1'
#
loop_
_entity.id
_entity.type
_entity.pdbx_description
1 polymer ?
#
loop_
_entity_poly.entity_id
_entity_poly.type
_entity_poly.pdbx_seq_one_letter_code
_entity_poly.pdbx_strand_id
1 'polypeptide(L)'
;MADHALSEEVFGPLGLVVRVASAEDMPALAAQFEGQLTATLHMDAGDAPLARRLLPVLERKAGRVLANGFPTGVEVCDAMVHGGPYPASTNFGATSVGTMSIRRFLRPVSYQNIPENILPADIA
;
A
#
# COMPACT_ATOMS: atom_id res chain seq x y z
N MET A 1 13.76 -14.36 0.90
CA MET A 1 14.45 -14.97 2.05
C MET A 1 14.75 -16.41 1.69
N ALA A 2 15.74 -17.03 2.33
CA ALA A 2 16.03 -18.45 2.09
C ALA A 2 14.90 -19.37 2.60
N ASP A 3 14.16 -18.92 3.62
CA ASP A 3 12.99 -19.59 4.19
C ASP A 3 11.77 -18.66 4.13
N HIS A 4 10.68 -19.14 3.52
CA HIS A 4 9.42 -18.40 3.38
C HIS A 4 8.62 -18.34 4.68
N ALA A 5 8.73 -19.37 5.53
CA ALA A 5 7.98 -19.43 6.78
C ALA A 5 8.34 -18.27 7.74
N LEU A 6 9.56 -17.72 7.61
CA LEU A 6 10.01 -16.55 8.38
C LEU A 6 9.32 -15.24 7.98
N SER A 7 8.58 -15.22 6.87
CA SER A 7 7.79 -14.05 6.43
C SER A 7 6.30 -14.14 6.68
N GLU A 8 5.83 -15.27 7.20
CA GLU A 8 4.43 -15.41 7.57
C GLU A 8 4.10 -14.54 8.77
N GLU A 9 2.91 -13.92 8.73
CA GLU A 9 2.42 -13.11 9.83
C GLU A 9 2.19 -13.98 11.07
N VAL A 10 2.69 -13.52 12.22
CA VAL A 10 2.32 -14.03 13.54
C VAL A 10 1.45 -12.99 14.22
N PHE A 11 0.14 -13.25 14.31
CA PHE A 11 -0.80 -12.35 14.95
C PHE A 11 -0.62 -12.35 16.48
N GLY A 12 0.23 -11.44 16.97
CA GLY A 12 0.57 -11.32 18.40
C GLY A 12 1.75 -10.38 18.65
N PRO A 13 2.20 -10.23 19.90
CA PRO A 13 3.28 -9.33 20.28
C PRO A 13 4.67 -9.94 19.97
N LEU A 14 4.90 -10.32 18.71
CA LEU A 14 6.17 -10.89 18.24
C LEU A 14 6.77 -10.00 17.15
N GLY A 15 8.08 -9.79 17.18
CA GLY A 15 8.82 -9.10 16.13
C GLY A 15 10.02 -9.94 15.68
N LEU A 16 10.33 -9.85 14.38
CA LEU A 16 11.52 -10.47 13.79
C LEU A 16 12.49 -9.38 13.32
N VAL A 17 13.75 -9.46 13.75
CA VAL A 17 14.82 -8.60 13.25
C VAL A 17 15.66 -9.39 12.25
N VAL A 18 15.69 -8.92 11.01
CA VAL A 18 16.53 -9.51 9.95
C VAL A 18 17.75 -8.61 9.73
N ARG A 19 18.95 -9.16 9.97
CA ARG A 19 20.21 -8.47 9.72
C ARG A 19 20.68 -8.77 8.29
N VAL A 20 20.97 -7.73 7.53
CA VAL A 20 21.64 -7.83 6.22
C VAL A 20 23.13 -7.58 6.36
N ALA A 21 23.94 -8.13 5.45
CA ALA A 21 25.39 -7.92 5.48
C ALA A 21 25.76 -6.48 5.12
N SER A 22 25.01 -5.87 4.21
CA SER A 22 25.15 -4.49 3.77
C SER A 22 23.79 -3.83 3.55
N ALA A 23 23.73 -2.50 3.69
CA ALA A 23 22.60 -1.68 3.26
C ALA A 23 22.27 -1.87 1.77
N GLU A 24 23.29 -2.19 0.97
CA GLU A 24 23.18 -2.48 -0.47
C GLU A 24 22.34 -3.74 -0.77
N ASP A 25 22.22 -4.65 0.19
CA ASP A 25 21.44 -5.88 0.04
C ASP A 25 19.94 -5.66 0.31
N MET A 26 19.58 -4.53 0.96
CA MET A 26 18.20 -4.26 1.37
C MET A 26 17.21 -4.21 0.20
N PRO A 27 17.52 -3.59 -0.97
CA PRO A 27 16.60 -3.60 -2.10
C PRO A 27 16.31 -5.00 -2.64
N ALA A 28 17.33 -5.88 -2.68
CA ALA A 28 17.17 -7.25 -3.14
C ALA A 28 16.34 -8.09 -2.16
N LEU A 29 16.48 -7.84 -0.85
CA LEU A 29 15.62 -8.43 0.18
C LEU A 29 14.18 -7.91 0.06
N ALA A 30 14.01 -6.59 -0.03
CA ALA A 30 12.69 -5.94 -0.11
C ALA A 30 11.89 -6.39 -1.34
N ALA A 31 12.57 -6.65 -2.46
CA ALA A 31 11.94 -7.15 -3.68
C ALA A 31 11.30 -8.54 -3.51
N GLN A 32 11.71 -9.31 -2.49
CA GLN A 32 11.20 -10.65 -2.23
C GLN A 32 9.99 -10.68 -1.30
N PHE A 33 9.62 -9.57 -0.66
CA PHE A 33 8.38 -9.52 0.11
C PHE A 33 7.15 -9.71 -0.78
N GLU A 34 6.11 -10.31 -0.24
CA GLU A 34 4.79 -10.28 -0.86
C GLU A 34 4.11 -8.92 -0.63
N GLY A 35 2.88 -8.76 -1.10
CA GLY A 35 2.09 -7.55 -0.86
C GLY A 35 1.85 -7.28 0.63
N GLN A 36 2.06 -6.04 1.05
CA GLN A 36 1.95 -5.54 2.42
C GLN A 36 0.91 -4.42 2.51
N LEU A 37 0.30 -4.20 3.69
CA LEU A 37 -0.50 -3.00 3.92
C LEU A 37 0.40 -1.76 3.97
N THR A 38 1.56 -1.89 4.63
CA THR A 38 2.48 -0.79 4.85
C THR A 38 3.94 -1.20 4.66
N ALA A 39 4.78 -0.26 4.23
CA ALA A 39 6.23 -0.36 4.32
C ALA A 39 6.81 0.91 4.94
N THR A 40 7.71 0.77 5.91
CA THR A 40 8.25 1.90 6.68
C THR A 40 9.74 2.05 6.46
N LEU A 41 10.20 3.28 6.26
CA LEU A 41 11.61 3.65 6.29
C LEU A 41 11.92 4.42 7.57
N HIS A 42 12.87 3.94 8.36
CA HIS A 42 13.49 4.75 9.41
C HIS A 42 14.84 5.23 8.88
N MET A 43 15.02 6.54 8.75
CA MET A 43 16.13 7.11 8.02
C MET A 43 16.43 8.56 8.44
N ASP A 44 17.69 8.94 8.31
CA ASP A 44 18.15 10.33 8.40
C ASP A 44 18.50 10.88 7.00
N ALA A 45 18.91 12.16 6.95
CA ALA A 45 19.25 12.83 5.70
C ALA A 45 20.39 12.12 4.91
N GLY A 46 21.32 11.47 5.63
CA GLY A 46 22.43 10.73 5.02
C GLY A 46 22.01 9.48 4.25
N ASP A 47 20.82 8.93 4.55
CA ASP A 47 20.32 7.68 3.96
C ASP A 47 19.54 7.90 2.65
N ALA A 48 19.37 9.16 2.24
CA ALA A 48 18.62 9.53 1.04
C ALA A 48 19.02 8.74 -0.23
N PRO A 49 20.31 8.44 -0.50
CA PRO A 49 20.69 7.62 -1.65
C PRO A 49 20.12 6.19 -1.60
N LEU A 50 20.11 5.56 -0.43
CA LEU A 50 19.54 4.23 -0.24
C LEU A 50 18.02 4.26 -0.30
N ALA A 51 17.39 5.24 0.37
CA ALA A 51 15.95 5.40 0.37
C ALA A 51 15.40 5.59 -1.05
N ARG A 52 16.09 6.35 -1.92
CA ARG A 52 15.71 6.50 -3.34
C ARG A 52 15.73 5.19 -4.13
N ARG A 53 16.55 4.22 -3.72
CA ARG A 53 16.61 2.89 -4.34
C ARG A 53 15.55 1.95 -3.77
N LEU A 54 15.25 2.06 -2.49
CA LEU A 54 14.20 1.28 -1.84
C LEU A 54 12.81 1.72 -2.25
N LEU A 55 12.57 3.03 -2.36
CA LEU A 55 11.22 3.58 -2.53
C LEU A 55 10.45 2.98 -3.72
N PRO A 56 11.02 2.86 -4.95
CA PRO A 56 10.32 2.23 -6.07
C PRO A 56 10.01 0.74 -5.85
N VAL A 57 10.80 0.05 -5.03
CA VAL A 57 10.53 -1.34 -4.64
C VAL A 57 9.36 -1.37 -3.67
N LEU A 58 9.39 -0.53 -2.62
CA LEU A 58 8.36 -0.48 -1.58
C LEU A 58 7.00 -0.02 -2.12
N GLU A 59 6.97 0.93 -3.06
CA GLU A 59 5.76 1.39 -3.75
C GLU A 59 5.03 0.23 -4.48
N ARG A 60 5.77 -0.77 -4.94
CA ARG A 60 5.20 -1.97 -5.59
C ARG A 60 4.79 -3.04 -4.59
N LYS A 61 5.20 -2.93 -3.33
CA LYS A 61 4.92 -3.90 -2.26
C LYS A 61 3.81 -3.44 -1.32
N ALA A 62 3.66 -2.14 -1.07
CA ALA A 62 2.74 -1.65 -0.05
C ALA A 62 1.73 -0.63 -0.59
N GLY A 63 0.52 -0.61 -0.02
CA GLY A 63 -0.45 0.45 -0.31
C GLY A 63 -0.11 1.78 0.37
N ARG A 64 0.57 1.75 1.52
CA ARG A 64 1.04 2.95 2.21
C ARG A 64 2.51 2.85 2.58
N VAL A 65 3.32 3.74 2.02
CA VAL A 65 4.73 3.91 2.39
C VAL A 65 4.85 5.11 3.32
N LEU A 66 5.59 4.96 4.42
CA LEU A 66 5.80 6.01 5.41
C LEU A 66 7.27 6.07 5.84
N ALA A 67 7.66 7.21 6.41
CA ALA A 67 8.99 7.40 6.97
C ALA A 67 8.94 7.96 8.39
N ASN A 68 9.89 7.55 9.23
CA ASN A 68 10.13 8.12 10.56
C ASN A 68 8.90 8.14 11.48
N GLY A 69 8.13 7.06 11.43
CA GLY A 69 6.97 6.81 12.30
C GLY A 69 6.67 5.30 12.33
N PHE A 70 5.62 4.90 13.05
CA PHE A 70 5.20 3.49 13.09
C PHE A 70 3.90 3.28 12.30
N PRO A 71 3.72 2.11 11.64
CA PRO A 71 2.63 1.90 10.70
C PRO A 71 1.25 1.67 11.36
N THR A 72 1.20 1.54 12.69
CA THR A 72 0.02 1.14 13.46
C THR A 72 -1.14 2.14 13.33
N GLY A 73 -0.84 3.43 13.27
CA GLY A 73 -1.84 4.48 13.06
C GLY A 73 -2.39 4.47 11.63
N VAL A 74 -3.73 4.50 11.52
CA VAL A 74 -4.45 4.63 10.24
C VAL A 74 -5.39 5.83 10.34
N GLU A 75 -5.01 6.94 9.73
CA GLU A 75 -5.84 8.14 9.66
C GLU A 75 -7.03 7.98 8.71
N VAL A 76 -8.19 8.51 9.09
CA VAL A 76 -9.38 8.54 8.22
C VAL A 76 -9.40 9.86 7.46
N CYS A 77 -8.68 9.92 6.34
CA CYS A 77 -8.56 11.12 5.50
C CYS A 77 -8.71 10.78 4.00
N ASP A 78 -8.84 11.81 3.16
CA ASP A 78 -9.01 11.66 1.71
C ASP A 78 -7.83 10.96 1.01
N ALA A 79 -6.62 11.18 1.53
CA ALA A 79 -5.39 10.65 0.96
C ALA A 79 -5.06 9.20 1.40
N MET A 80 -5.88 8.60 2.26
CA MET A 80 -5.56 7.29 2.85
C MET A 80 -5.65 6.15 1.83
N VAL A 81 -4.64 5.28 1.85
CA VAL A 81 -4.64 3.98 1.17
C VAL A 81 -4.42 2.88 2.21
N HIS A 82 -5.52 2.30 2.69
CA HIS A 82 -5.52 1.13 3.56
C HIS A 82 -5.88 -0.12 2.75
N GLY A 83 -4.82 -0.77 2.27
CA GLY A 83 -4.84 -1.89 1.34
C GLY A 83 -3.42 -2.10 0.79
N GLY A 84 -3.31 -2.83 -0.32
CA GLY A 84 -2.03 -3.13 -0.97
C GLY A 84 -2.17 -4.29 -1.95
N PRO A 85 -1.08 -4.68 -2.64
CA PRO A 85 -1.05 -5.90 -3.43
C PRO A 85 -1.40 -7.13 -2.58
N TYR A 86 -1.89 -8.19 -3.21
CA TYR A 86 -2.09 -9.47 -2.53
C TYR A 86 -0.76 -9.98 -1.90
N PRO A 87 -0.76 -10.56 -0.68
CA PRO A 87 -1.92 -10.97 0.13
C PRO A 87 -2.52 -9.88 1.03
N ALA A 88 -1.92 -8.69 1.13
CA ALA A 88 -2.42 -7.63 2.01
C ALA A 88 -3.88 -7.24 1.73
N SER A 89 -4.32 -7.39 0.48
CA SER A 89 -5.70 -7.12 0.10
C SER A 89 -6.05 -7.84 -1.20
N THR A 90 -7.33 -8.19 -1.35
CA THR A 90 -7.92 -8.64 -2.62
C THR A 90 -8.52 -7.48 -3.43
N ASN A 91 -8.44 -6.26 -2.91
CA ASN A 91 -8.83 -5.04 -3.60
C ASN A 91 -7.71 -4.63 -4.56
N PHE A 92 -7.89 -4.90 -5.86
CA PHE A 92 -6.96 -4.57 -6.96
C PHE A 92 -6.80 -3.05 -7.19
N GLY A 93 -6.24 -2.32 -6.21
CA GLY A 93 -5.94 -0.88 -6.29
C GLY A 93 -6.92 0.04 -5.54
N ALA A 94 -7.94 -0.50 -4.85
CA ALA A 94 -8.83 0.31 -4.02
C ALA A 94 -8.35 0.40 -2.56
N THR A 95 -8.89 1.36 -1.81
CA THR A 95 -8.67 1.51 -0.36
C THR A 95 -9.92 1.12 0.43
N SER A 96 -9.74 0.57 1.63
CA SER A 96 -10.84 0.25 2.55
C SER A 96 -11.13 1.35 3.58
N VAL A 97 -10.21 2.31 3.76
CA VAL A 97 -10.32 3.45 4.69
C VAL A 97 -10.10 4.75 3.91
N GLY A 98 -10.74 5.85 4.34
CA GLY A 98 -10.70 7.13 3.66
C GLY A 98 -11.83 7.27 2.63
N THR A 99 -12.05 8.49 2.14
CA THR A 99 -13.21 8.81 1.29
C THR A 99 -13.17 8.09 -0.06
N MET A 100 -11.99 7.82 -0.61
CA MET A 100 -11.84 7.07 -1.86
C MET A 100 -12.40 5.63 -1.78
N SER A 101 -12.61 5.10 -0.56
CA SER A 101 -13.19 3.78 -0.35
C SER A 101 -14.63 3.64 -0.86
N ILE A 102 -15.35 4.76 -1.07
CA ILE A 102 -16.69 4.77 -1.67
C ILE A 102 -16.70 4.17 -3.08
N ARG A 103 -15.59 4.32 -3.82
CA ARG A 103 -15.45 3.83 -5.21
C ARG A 103 -15.59 2.32 -5.33
N ARG A 104 -15.42 1.56 -4.25
CA ARG A 104 -15.63 0.10 -4.23
C ARG A 104 -17.10 -0.29 -4.46
N PHE A 105 -18.03 0.62 -4.21
CA PHE A 105 -19.47 0.38 -4.29
C PHE A 105 -20.12 1.10 -5.47
N LEU A 106 -19.31 1.67 -6.37
CA LEU A 106 -19.77 2.40 -7.55
C LEU A 106 -19.36 1.66 -8.82
N ARG A 107 -20.17 1.77 -9.87
CA ARG A 107 -19.78 1.40 -11.24
C ARG A 107 -20.15 2.53 -12.21
N PRO A 108 -19.26 2.92 -13.14
CA PRO A 108 -19.61 3.91 -14.14
C PRO A 108 -20.64 3.34 -15.13
N VAL A 109 -21.47 4.24 -15.69
CA VAL A 109 -22.39 3.99 -16.80
C VAL A 109 -22.23 5.15 -17.77
N SER A 110 -22.18 4.85 -19.07
CA SER A 110 -22.17 5.86 -20.14
C SER A 110 -23.55 5.96 -20.78
N TYR A 111 -23.98 7.18 -21.09
CA TYR A 111 -25.25 7.48 -21.75
C TYR A 111 -24.95 8.14 -23.10
N GLN A 112 -25.53 7.62 -24.19
CA GLN A 112 -25.32 8.14 -25.55
C GLN A 112 -26.66 8.32 -26.25
N ASN A 113 -26.92 9.52 -26.79
CA ASN A 113 -28.15 9.88 -27.50
C ASN A 113 -29.44 9.60 -26.69
N ILE A 114 -29.38 9.82 -25.37
CA ILE A 114 -30.53 9.65 -24.45
C ILE A 114 -31.26 10.99 -24.32
N PRO A 115 -32.61 11.02 -24.46
CA PRO A 115 -33.40 12.22 -24.23
C PRO A 115 -33.23 12.80 -22.82
N GLU A 116 -33.14 14.13 -22.72
CA GLU A 116 -32.90 14.86 -21.46
C GLU A 116 -33.94 14.53 -20.37
N ASN A 117 -35.21 14.40 -20.77
CA ASN A 117 -36.32 14.14 -19.84
C ASN A 117 -36.32 12.75 -19.18
N ILE A 118 -35.37 11.87 -19.55
CA ILE A 118 -35.17 10.57 -18.90
C ILE A 118 -33.75 10.38 -18.36
N LEU A 119 -32.90 11.41 -18.41
CA LEU A 119 -31.58 11.34 -17.79
C LEU A 119 -31.71 11.28 -16.26
N PRO A 120 -30.82 10.57 -15.56
CA PRO A 120 -30.73 10.64 -14.10
C PRO A 120 -30.48 12.08 -13.63
N ALA A 121 -31.11 12.48 -12.52
CA ALA A 121 -31.02 13.84 -11.99
C ALA A 121 -29.59 14.32 -11.70
N ASP A 122 -28.66 13.40 -11.41
CA ASP A 122 -27.25 13.74 -11.15
C ASP A 122 -26.49 14.24 -12.39
N ILE A 123 -27.05 14.01 -13.60
CA ILE A 123 -26.44 14.39 -14.89
C ILE A 123 -27.46 15.05 -15.85
N ALA A 124 -28.69 15.25 -15.39
CA ALA A 124 -29.74 15.96 -16.13
C ALA A 124 -29.54 17.47 -16.03
#